data_AF-F5YK34-F1
#
_entry.id   AF-F5YK34-F1
#
_cell.length_a   1.000
_cell.length_b   1.000
_cell.length_c   1.000
_cell.angle_alpha   90.00
_cell.angle_beta   90.00
_cell.angle_gamma   90.00
#
_symmetry.space_group_name_H-M   'P 1'
#
loop_
_entity.id
_entity.type
_entity.pdbx_description
1 polymer ?
#
loop_
_entity_poly.entity_id
_entity_poly.type
_entity_poly.pdbx_seq_one_letter_code
_entity_poly.pdbx_strand_id
1 'polypeptide(L)'
;MALLDIKPESKWEDAKTPLIGITPIMDYAKNNYDKDYAPNSRETFRRFSMHQLVEAGIALYNPDKPDRPVNSPHAVYQISAAAVLLIKHFGTKAFAPLLTDFKAKVGSLAERYQQVRNMAMIPVQISGDKFLG
;
A
#
# COMPACT_ATOMS: atom_id res chain seq x y z
N MET A 1 -4.30 9.72 -4.44
CA MET A 1 -4.41 10.91 -3.57
C MET A 1 -4.18 10.55 -2.12
N ALA A 2 -5.05 9.79 -1.44
CA ALA A 2 -4.90 9.46 -0.01
C ALA A 2 -3.57 8.76 0.35
N LEU A 3 -3.12 7.78 -0.44
CA LEU A 3 -1.80 7.11 -0.25
C LEU A 3 -0.59 8.05 -0.38
N LEU A 4 -0.80 9.26 -0.88
CA LEU A 4 0.24 10.26 -1.15
C LEU A 4 0.05 11.53 -0.31
N ASP A 5 -1.02 11.63 0.50
CA ASP A 5 -1.42 12.87 1.19
C ASP A 5 -1.51 14.10 0.25
N ILE A 6 -1.92 13.88 -1.00
CA ILE A 6 -2.10 14.94 -2.02
C ILE A 6 -3.54 15.43 -1.97
N LYS A 7 -3.73 16.75 -1.87
CA LYS A 7 -5.03 17.46 -1.99
C LYS A 7 -5.14 18.10 -3.38
N PRO A 8 -6.31 18.62 -3.79
CA PRO A 8 -6.48 19.23 -5.11
C PRO A 8 -5.48 20.37 -5.42
N GLU A 9 -5.10 21.14 -4.40
CA GLU A 9 -4.15 22.25 -4.49
C GLU A 9 -2.67 21.85 -4.31
N SER A 10 -2.40 20.59 -3.94
CA SER A 10 -1.04 20.12 -3.70
C SER A 10 -0.30 19.82 -5.00
N LYS A 11 1.01 20.03 -5.01
CA LYS A 11 1.86 19.60 -6.13
C LYS A 11 2.29 18.15 -5.95
N TRP A 12 2.57 17.47 -7.06
CA TRP A 12 3.03 16.07 -7.01
C TRP A 12 4.36 15.89 -6.27
N GLU A 13 5.25 16.89 -6.32
CA GLU A 13 6.53 16.91 -5.59
C GLU A 13 6.37 16.80 -4.06
N ASP A 14 5.24 17.31 -3.54
CA ASP A 14 4.89 17.32 -2.11
C ASP A 14 4.35 15.98 -1.61
N ALA A 15 4.23 14.97 -2.48
CA ALA A 15 3.68 13.68 -2.12
C ALA A 15 4.40 13.08 -0.89
N LYS A 16 3.62 12.57 0.05
CA LYS A 16 4.10 11.88 1.25
C LYS A 16 3.83 10.38 1.13
N THR A 17 4.27 9.63 2.13
CA THR A 17 4.08 8.19 2.20
C THR A 17 3.45 7.77 3.53
N PRO A 18 2.23 8.24 3.86
CA PRO A 18 1.57 7.87 5.11
C PRO A 18 1.23 6.39 5.17
N LEU A 19 1.15 5.85 6.39
CA LEU A 19 0.48 4.58 6.67
C LEU A 19 -1.01 4.85 6.82
N ILE A 20 -1.84 4.26 5.96
CA ILE A 20 -3.26 4.58 5.93
C ILE A 20 -4.14 3.34 5.71
N GLY A 21 -5.21 3.22 6.49
CA GLY A 21 -6.22 2.17 6.34
C GLY A 21 -7.33 2.56 5.36
N ILE A 22 -8.21 1.60 5.02
CA ILE A 22 -9.30 1.86 4.05
C ILE A 22 -10.29 2.91 4.55
N THR A 23 -10.71 2.87 5.82
CA THR A 23 -11.68 3.84 6.34
C THR A 23 -11.12 5.28 6.30
N PRO A 24 -9.87 5.53 6.76
CA PRO A 24 -9.24 6.84 6.53
C PRO A 24 -9.07 7.22 5.05
N ILE A 25 -8.84 6.27 4.12
CA ILE A 25 -8.83 6.57 2.67
C ILE A 25 -10.20 7.08 2.20
N MET A 26 -11.29 6.44 2.63
CA MET A 26 -12.65 6.85 2.27
C MET A 26 -12.99 8.22 2.85
N ASP A 27 -12.64 8.47 4.12
CA ASP A 27 -12.81 9.76 4.78
C ASP A 27 -11.99 10.86 4.09
N TYR A 28 -10.74 10.55 3.69
CA TYR A 28 -9.90 11.46 2.92
C TYR A 28 -10.54 11.87 1.58
N ALA A 29 -11.14 10.90 0.88
CA ALA A 29 -11.81 11.15 -0.40
C ALA A 29 -13.07 12.02 -0.21
N LYS A 30 -13.83 11.79 0.86
CA LYS A 30 -14.98 12.63 1.23
C LYS A 30 -14.53 14.07 1.51
N ASN A 31 -13.54 14.24 2.39
CA ASN A 31 -13.17 15.55 2.93
C ASN A 31 -12.39 16.43 1.96
N ASN A 32 -11.65 15.84 1.00
CA ASN A 32 -10.78 16.61 0.10
C ASN A 32 -11.22 16.58 -1.37
N TYR A 33 -12.13 15.67 -1.74
CA TYR A 33 -12.52 15.46 -3.15
C TYR A 33 -14.03 15.39 -3.37
N ASP A 34 -14.84 15.66 -2.34
CA ASP A 34 -16.31 15.59 -2.40
C ASP A 34 -16.81 14.20 -2.87
N LYS A 35 -16.08 13.15 -2.49
CA LYS A 35 -16.40 11.75 -2.80
C LYS A 35 -16.81 11.00 -1.55
N ASP A 36 -18.11 11.06 -1.23
CA ASP A 36 -18.70 10.32 -0.13
C ASP A 36 -18.97 8.86 -0.53
N TYR A 37 -18.28 7.92 0.11
CA TYR A 37 -18.45 6.49 -0.12
C TYR A 37 -19.17 5.84 1.06
N ALA A 38 -20.22 5.06 0.76
CA ALA A 38 -20.95 4.31 1.77
C ALA A 38 -20.05 3.27 2.48
N PRO A 39 -20.27 2.98 3.79
CA PRO A 39 -19.41 2.07 4.57
C PRO A 39 -19.22 0.67 3.98
N ASN A 40 -20.24 0.12 3.31
CA ASN A 40 -20.19 -1.18 2.64
C ASN A 40 -19.19 -1.21 1.46
N SER A 41 -18.76 -0.05 0.96
CA SER A 41 -17.75 0.06 -0.11
C SER A 41 -16.34 -0.24 0.39
N ARG A 42 -16.12 -0.36 1.70
CA ARG A 42 -14.80 -0.67 2.29
C ARG A 42 -14.20 -1.96 1.72
N GLU A 43 -14.99 -3.01 1.60
CA GLU A 43 -14.54 -4.28 0.99
C GLU A 43 -14.23 -4.09 -0.51
N THR A 44 -15.04 -3.29 -1.21
CA THR A 44 -14.82 -2.96 -2.63
C THR A 44 -13.48 -2.26 -2.84
N PHE A 45 -13.17 -1.22 -2.04
CA PHE A 45 -11.88 -0.53 -2.07
C PHE A 45 -10.71 -1.48 -1.79
N ARG A 46 -10.88 -2.37 -0.81
CA ARG A 46 -9.86 -3.35 -0.45
C ARG A 46 -9.57 -4.31 -1.61
N ARG A 47 -10.60 -4.93 -2.19
CA ARG A 47 -10.48 -5.98 -3.20
C ARG A 47 -10.19 -5.46 -4.61
N PHE A 48 -10.85 -4.39 -5.03
CA PHE A 48 -10.81 -3.94 -6.43
C PHE A 48 -9.86 -2.78 -6.68
N SER A 49 -9.33 -2.13 -5.63
CA SER A 49 -8.34 -1.07 -5.78
C SER A 49 -7.03 -1.41 -5.08
N MET A 50 -7.05 -1.57 -3.77
CA MET A 50 -5.82 -1.74 -3.00
C MET A 50 -5.11 -3.06 -3.28
N HIS A 51 -5.85 -4.15 -3.49
CA HIS A 51 -5.26 -5.43 -3.86
C HIS A 51 -4.45 -5.31 -5.16
N GLN A 52 -5.04 -4.70 -6.19
CA GLN A 52 -4.39 -4.53 -7.50
C GLN A 52 -3.12 -3.67 -7.39
N LEU A 53 -3.15 -2.60 -6.58
CA LEU A 53 -1.96 -1.78 -6.34
C LEU A 53 -0.85 -2.54 -5.60
N VAL A 54 -1.21 -3.45 -4.69
CA VAL A 54 -0.24 -4.29 -3.97
C VAL A 54 0.34 -5.36 -4.89
N GLU A 55 -0.49 -6.04 -5.69
CA GLU A 55 -0.05 -7.01 -6.69
C GLU A 55 0.87 -6.39 -7.73
N ALA A 56 0.61 -5.14 -8.11
CA ALA A 56 1.48 -4.38 -9.01
C ALA A 56 2.72 -3.79 -8.33
N GLY A 57 3.00 -4.05 -7.05
CA GLY A 57 4.15 -3.48 -6.34
C GLY A 57 4.12 -1.94 -6.16
N ILE A 58 2.97 -1.32 -6.40
CA ILE A 58 2.74 0.13 -6.27
C ILE A 58 2.49 0.49 -4.80
N ALA A 59 1.77 -0.36 -4.07
CA ALA A 59 1.51 -0.20 -2.65
C ALA A 59 2.03 -1.39 -1.83
N LEU A 60 2.33 -1.14 -0.57
CA LEU A 60 2.74 -2.13 0.41
C LEU A 60 1.58 -2.40 1.36
N TYR A 61 1.32 -3.67 1.67
CA TYR A 61 0.31 -4.10 2.62
C TYR A 61 0.96 -4.37 3.98
N ASN A 62 0.47 -3.72 5.03
CA ASN A 62 0.97 -3.80 6.41
C ASN A 62 2.50 -3.67 6.54
N PRO A 63 3.16 -2.68 5.90
CA PRO A 63 4.61 -2.53 6.02
C PRO A 63 5.07 -2.21 7.44
N ASP A 64 4.18 -1.71 8.31
CA ASP A 64 4.43 -1.46 9.72
C ASP A 64 4.45 -2.74 10.57
N LYS A 65 3.61 -3.73 10.21
CA LYS A 65 3.50 -5.02 10.88
C LYS A 65 3.24 -6.12 9.86
N PRO A 66 4.29 -6.69 9.24
CA PRO A 66 4.15 -7.67 8.17
C PRO A 66 3.39 -8.95 8.58
N ASP A 67 3.45 -9.33 9.85
CA ASP A 67 2.75 -10.49 10.43
C ASP A 67 1.27 -10.19 10.80
N ARG A 68 0.76 -8.98 10.53
CA ARG A 68 -0.65 -8.67 10.80
C ARG A 68 -1.56 -9.62 9.99
N PRO A 69 -2.55 -10.28 10.62
CA PRO A 69 -3.46 -11.19 9.92
C PRO A 69 -4.13 -10.53 8.72
N VAL A 70 -4.26 -11.28 7.61
CA VAL A 70 -4.85 -10.77 6.35
C VAL A 70 -6.30 -10.30 6.48
N ASN A 71 -7.04 -10.81 7.48
CA ASN A 71 -8.41 -10.44 7.80
C ASN A 71 -8.50 -9.36 8.89
N SER A 72 -7.37 -8.78 9.31
CA SER A 72 -7.36 -7.78 10.37
C SER A 72 -8.11 -6.52 9.94
N PRO A 73 -9.02 -5.98 10.78
CA PRO A 73 -9.67 -4.70 10.51
C PRO A 73 -8.69 -3.52 10.58
N HIS A 74 -7.46 -3.72 11.10
CA HIS A 74 -6.42 -2.71 11.24
C HIS A 74 -5.40 -2.74 10.09
N ALA A 75 -5.74 -3.36 8.97
CA ALA A 75 -4.87 -3.35 7.80
C ALA A 75 -4.58 -1.91 7.33
N VAL A 76 -3.30 -1.62 7.08
CA VAL A 76 -2.84 -0.35 6.54
C VAL A 76 -2.03 -0.58 5.28
N TYR A 77 -1.91 0.49 4.49
CA TYR A 77 -1.21 0.52 3.24
C TYR A 77 -0.27 1.71 3.20
N GLN A 78 0.80 1.58 2.41
CA GLN A 78 1.74 2.66 2.12
C GLN A 78 2.10 2.60 0.65
N ILE A 79 2.29 3.74 0.00
CA ILE A 79 2.86 3.76 -1.36
C ILE A 79 4.31 3.25 -1.34
N SER A 80 4.73 2.49 -2.35
CA SER A 80 6.11 2.00 -2.44
C SER A 80 7.09 3.13 -2.78
N ALA A 81 8.35 2.97 -2.36
CA ALA A 81 9.40 3.96 -2.62
C ALA A 81 9.61 4.23 -4.12
N ALA A 82 9.52 3.17 -4.94
CA ALA A 82 9.64 3.28 -6.39
C ALA A 82 8.48 4.07 -7.01
N ALA A 83 7.26 3.83 -6.54
CA ALA A 83 6.07 4.52 -7.05
C ALA A 83 6.06 6.00 -6.63
N VAL A 84 6.35 6.34 -5.37
CA VAL A 84 6.36 7.75 -4.95
C VAL A 84 7.46 8.55 -5.65
N LEU A 85 8.63 7.95 -5.92
CA LEU A 85 9.70 8.60 -6.67
C LEU A 85 9.23 9.00 -8.08
N LEU A 86 8.58 8.07 -8.78
CA LEU A 86 8.01 8.33 -10.10
C LEU A 86 6.94 9.44 -10.06
N ILE A 87 6.02 9.34 -9.10
CA ILE A 87 4.89 10.28 -8.94
C ILE A 87 5.39 11.69 -8.67
N LYS A 88 6.39 11.87 -7.79
CA LYS A 88 6.98 13.18 -7.48
C LYS A 88 7.56 13.90 -8.68
N HIS A 89 7.99 13.15 -9.68
CA HIS A 89 8.59 13.71 -10.90
C HIS A 89 7.61 13.85 -12.05
N PHE A 90 6.32 13.56 -11.84
CA PHE A 90 5.30 13.70 -12.88
C PHE A 90 5.29 15.13 -13.46
N GLY A 91 5.29 15.23 -14.79
CA GLY A 91 5.36 16.50 -15.52
C GLY A 91 6.76 17.10 -15.66
N THR A 92 7.80 16.48 -15.10
CA THR A 92 9.20 16.92 -15.26
C THR A 92 9.92 16.13 -16.35
N LYS A 93 11.08 16.63 -16.80
CA LYS A 93 11.97 15.92 -17.74
C LYS A 93 12.49 14.59 -17.19
N ALA A 94 12.54 14.43 -15.87
CA ALA A 94 12.99 13.19 -15.21
C ALA A 94 11.91 12.09 -15.22
N PHE A 95 10.65 12.41 -15.53
CA PHE A 95 9.55 11.44 -15.48
C PHE A 95 9.75 10.27 -16.44
N ALA A 96 10.05 10.55 -17.71
CA ALA A 96 10.19 9.54 -18.74
C ALA A 96 11.26 8.47 -18.43
N PRO A 97 12.51 8.84 -18.06
CA PRO A 97 13.50 7.83 -17.69
C PRO A 97 13.12 7.05 -16.42
N LEU A 98 12.53 7.71 -15.41
CA LEU A 98 12.04 7.02 -14.20
C LEU A 98 10.92 6.04 -14.49
N LEU A 99 10.02 6.36 -15.42
CA LEU A 99 8.93 5.47 -15.83
C LEU A 99 9.47 4.20 -16.50
N THR A 100 10.49 4.34 -17.34
CA THR A 100 11.15 3.21 -17.98
C THR A 100 11.81 2.29 -16.95
N ASP A 101 12.55 2.86 -16.00
CA ASP A 101 13.18 2.12 -14.91
C ASP A 101 12.13 1.41 -14.03
N PHE A 102 11.05 2.12 -13.69
CA PHE A 102 9.94 1.57 -12.92
C PHE A 102 9.31 0.37 -13.62
N LYS A 103 8.98 0.48 -14.92
CA LYS A 103 8.40 -0.61 -15.70
C LYS A 103 9.31 -1.83 -15.79
N ALA A 104 10.63 -1.63 -15.88
CA ALA A 104 11.59 -2.72 -15.91
C ALA A 104 11.67 -3.49 -14.57
N LYS A 105 11.35 -2.82 -13.45
CA LYS A 105 11.51 -3.37 -12.09
C LYS A 105 10.21 -3.74 -11.40
N VAL A 106 9.06 -3.24 -11.86
CA VAL A 106 7.79 -3.36 -11.13
C VAL A 106 7.39 -4.81 -10.84
N GLY A 107 7.62 -5.73 -11.78
CA GLY A 107 7.38 -7.16 -11.58
C GLY A 107 8.24 -7.75 -10.46
N SER A 108 9.56 -7.52 -10.52
CA SER A 108 10.49 -8.02 -9.48
C SER A 108 10.29 -7.32 -8.13
N LEU A 109 9.81 -6.08 -8.11
CA LEU A 109 9.41 -5.38 -6.90
C LEU A 109 8.20 -6.07 -6.24
N ALA A 110 7.16 -6.40 -7.02
CA ALA A 110 6.00 -7.11 -6.51
C ALA A 110 6.40 -8.46 -5.88
N GLU A 111 7.22 -9.25 -6.58
CA GLU A 111 7.74 -10.52 -6.08
C GLU A 111 8.55 -10.34 -4.79
N ARG A 112 9.48 -9.38 -4.77
CA ARG A 112 10.31 -9.08 -3.61
C ARG A 112 9.47 -8.68 -2.40
N TYR A 113 8.47 -7.82 -2.58
CA TYR A 113 7.61 -7.40 -1.48
C TYR A 113 6.70 -8.53 -1.00
N GLN A 114 6.25 -9.43 -1.87
CA GLN A 114 5.54 -10.64 -1.49
C GLN A 114 6.43 -11.61 -0.69
N GLN A 115 7.68 -11.82 -1.13
CA GLN A 115 8.64 -12.68 -0.45
C GLN A 115 8.98 -12.18 0.96
N VAL A 116 9.28 -10.88 1.12
CA VAL A 116 9.56 -10.28 2.43
C VAL A 116 8.38 -10.49 3.38
N ARG A 117 7.14 -10.36 2.89
CA ARG A 117 5.93 -10.62 3.67
C ARG A 117 5.80 -12.08 4.05
N ASN A 118 5.99 -13.00 3.11
CA ASN A 118 5.91 -14.44 3.37
C ASN A 118 6.93 -14.87 4.42
N MET A 119 8.18 -14.39 4.32
CA MET A 119 9.22 -14.66 5.32
C MET A 119 8.85 -14.12 6.71
N ALA A 120 8.22 -12.95 6.78
CA ALA A 120 7.78 -12.37 8.04
C ALA A 120 6.52 -13.04 8.63
N MET A 121 5.75 -13.75 7.81
CA MET A 121 4.56 -14.52 8.22
C MET A 121 4.89 -15.98 8.57
N ILE A 122 6.15 -16.44 8.47
CA ILE A 122 6.51 -17.80 8.90
C ILE A 122 6.35 -17.86 10.42
N PRO A 123 5.32 -18.54 10.95
CA PRO A 123 5.18 -18.69 12.39
C PRO A 123 6.29 -19.63 12.84
N VAL A 124 7.13 -19.20 13.78
CA VAL A 124 7.93 -20.15 14.56
C VAL A 124 6.93 -20.94 15.41
N GLN A 125 6.58 -22.13 14.94
CA GLN A 125 5.83 -23.10 15.73
C GLN A 125 6.81 -23.64 16.79
N ILE A 126 6.81 -23.02 17.97
CA ILE A 126 7.48 -23.60 19.13
C ILE A 126 6.63 -24.81 19.55
N SER A 127 7.10 -26.01 19.21
CA SER A 127 6.57 -27.27 19.73
C SER A 127 6.61 -27.25 21.25
N GLY A 128 5.50 -26.88 21.87
CA GLY A 128 5.26 -27.03 23.29
C GLY A 128 4.81 -28.46 23.58
N ASP A 129 5.75 -29.40 23.57
CA ASP A 129 5.56 -30.71 24.16
C ASP A 129 5.37 -30.53 25.67
N LYS A 130 4.14 -30.69 26.16
CA LYS A 130 3.87 -30.83 27.59
C LYS A 130 2.85 -31.93 27.84
N PHE A 131 3.41 -33.10 28.13
CA PHE A 131 2.99 -34.14 29.07
C PHE A 131 1.69 -33.84 29.84
N LEU A 132 0.69 -34.69 29.62
CA LEU A 132 -0.42 -34.90 30.56
C LEU A 132 0.01 -35.99 31.54
N GLY A 133 -0.02 -35.66 32.83
CA GLY A 133 0.04 -36.62 33.93
C GLY A 133 -1.30 -37.28 34.19
#